data_AF-A0A2J6R8T8-F1
#
_entry.id   AF-A0A2J6R8T8-F1
#
_cell.length_a   1.000
_cell.length_b   1.000
_cell.length_c   1.000
_cell.angle_alpha   90.00
_cell.angle_beta   90.00
_cell.angle_gamma   90.00
#
_symmetry.space_group_name_H-M   'P 1'
#
loop_
_entity.id
_entity.type
_entity.pdbx_description
1 polymer ?
#
loop_
_entity_poly.entity_id
_entity_poly.type
_entity_poly.pdbx_seq_one_letter_code
_entity_poly.pdbx_strand_id
1 'polypeptide(L)'
;MSPEPIKPVTGRRTVCDHCRRRRIRCDGEFPCNQCNNAALSCKREHVPKRRGPKRGTGRVINELRAQDGDPLPGGKVPPQSSGSTSGSHTSGPPS
;
A
#
# COMPACT_ATOMS: atom_id res chain seq x y z
N MET A 1 -40.89 22.79 13.37
CA MET A 1 -39.53 22.55 12.82
C MET A 1 -39.53 21.23 12.07
N SER A 2 -39.59 21.27 10.74
CA SER A 2 -39.33 20.09 9.91
C SER A 2 -37.84 19.76 9.97
N PRO A 3 -37.42 18.51 10.23
CA PRO A 3 -36.01 18.16 10.20
C PRO A 3 -35.51 18.24 8.76
N GLU A 4 -34.55 19.13 8.50
CA GLU A 4 -33.89 19.25 7.22
C GLU A 4 -33.04 18.01 6.91
N PRO A 5 -32.98 17.55 5.64
CA PRO A 5 -32.23 16.36 5.26
C PRO A 5 -30.72 16.65 5.35
N ILE A 6 -30.07 15.99 6.29
CA ILE A 6 -28.63 16.02 6.53
C ILE A 6 -27.92 15.55 5.25
N LYS A 7 -27.30 16.47 4.51
CA LYS A 7 -26.57 16.14 3.27
C LYS A 7 -25.35 15.28 3.64
N PRO A 8 -25.14 14.10 3.02
CA PRO A 8 -24.05 13.23 3.40
C PRO A 8 -22.70 13.86 3.00
N VAL A 9 -21.87 14.08 4.02
CA VAL A 9 -20.48 14.53 3.91
C VAL A 9 -19.77 13.67 2.88
N THR A 10 -19.09 14.30 1.92
CA THR A 10 -18.37 13.68 0.81
C THR A 10 -17.11 12.95 1.27
N GLY A 11 -17.24 12.01 2.20
CA GLY A 11 -16.26 10.98 2.46
C GLY A 11 -16.16 10.05 1.26
N ARG A 12 -14.98 9.46 1.02
CA ARG A 12 -14.75 8.46 -0.04
C ARG A 12 -15.80 7.35 0.07
N ARG A 13 -16.86 7.43 -0.74
CA ARG A 13 -17.99 6.49 -0.70
C ARG A 13 -17.45 5.10 -0.99
N THR A 14 -17.63 4.17 -0.05
CA THR A 14 -17.15 2.80 -0.25
C THR A 14 -18.14 2.05 -1.14
N VAL A 15 -17.76 1.88 -2.40
CA VAL A 15 -18.48 1.11 -3.41
C VAL A 15 -18.55 -0.36 -2.98
N CYS A 16 -19.72 -0.99 -3.13
CA CYS A 16 -19.88 -2.42 -2.87
C CYS A 16 -19.21 -3.28 -3.97
N ASP A 17 -19.02 -4.57 -3.69
CA ASP A 17 -18.33 -5.51 -4.58
C ASP A 17 -19.06 -5.69 -5.91
N HIS A 18 -20.40 -5.75 -5.88
CA HIS A 18 -21.23 -5.93 -7.07
C HIS A 18 -21.16 -4.72 -8.01
N CYS A 19 -21.35 -3.51 -7.49
CA CYS A 19 -21.24 -2.29 -8.30
C CYS A 19 -19.82 -2.11 -8.84
N ARG A 20 -18.79 -2.45 -8.05
CA ARG A 20 -17.40 -2.38 -8.48
C ARG A 20 -17.08 -3.36 -9.61
N ARG A 21 -17.49 -4.63 -9.50
CA ARG A 21 -17.29 -5.63 -10.57
C ARG A 21 -18.03 -5.27 -11.86
N ARG A 22 -19.26 -4.77 -11.73
CA ARG A 22 -20.10 -4.33 -12.86
C ARG A 22 -19.68 -2.96 -13.43
N ARG A 23 -18.77 -2.25 -12.77
CA ARG A 23 -18.32 -0.90 -13.13
C ARG A 23 -19.47 0.11 -13.26
N ILE A 24 -20.44 0.02 -12.37
CA ILE A 24 -21.60 0.93 -12.30
C ILE A 24 -21.51 1.84 -11.06
N ARG A 25 -22.29 2.93 -11.08
CA ARG A 25 -22.41 3.84 -9.93
C ARG A 25 -23.01 3.11 -8.73
N CYS A 26 -22.47 3.38 -7.54
CA CYS A 26 -22.98 2.86 -6.28
C CYS A 26 -23.37 4.03 -5.38
N ASP A 27 -24.55 3.95 -4.78
CA ASP A 27 -25.09 5.00 -3.91
C ASP A 27 -24.30 5.09 -2.59
N GLY A 28 -23.74 3.97 -2.14
CA GLY A 28 -22.97 3.85 -0.89
C GLY A 28 -23.81 3.40 0.31
N GLU A 29 -25.14 3.42 0.18
CA GLU A 29 -26.11 2.83 1.11
C GLU A 29 -25.92 1.30 1.24
N PHE A 30 -26.32 0.71 2.37
CA PHE A 30 -26.25 -0.73 2.59
C PHE A 30 -27.60 -1.29 3.07
N PRO A 31 -28.29 -2.13 2.28
CA PRO A 31 -27.95 -2.58 0.92
C PRO A 31 -28.02 -1.44 -0.12
N CYS A 32 -27.18 -1.51 -1.16
CA CYS A 32 -27.17 -0.50 -2.22
C CYS A 32 -28.41 -0.63 -3.12
N ASN A 33 -28.96 0.46 -3.69
CA ASN A 33 -30.16 0.38 -4.54
C ASN A 33 -29.98 -0.59 -5.72
N GLN A 34 -28.82 -0.54 -6.37
CA GLN A 34 -28.49 -1.47 -7.47
C GLN A 34 -28.45 -2.93 -7.02
N CYS A 35 -28.04 -3.19 -5.78
CA CYS A 35 -27.99 -4.51 -5.19
C CYS A 35 -29.41 -5.00 -4.88
N ASN A 36 -30.23 -4.11 -4.30
CA ASN A 36 -31.62 -4.38 -3.95
C ASN A 36 -32.47 -4.68 -5.19
N ASN A 37 -32.40 -3.80 -6.20
CA ASN A 37 -33.14 -3.96 -7.47
C ASN A 37 -32.74 -5.23 -8.23
N ALA A 38 -31.49 -5.66 -8.10
CA ALA A 38 -31.00 -6.89 -8.73
C ALA A 38 -31.19 -8.14 -7.86
N ALA A 39 -31.79 -8.02 -6.67
CA ALA A 39 -31.91 -9.08 -5.67
C ALA A 39 -30.55 -9.76 -5.36
N LEU A 40 -29.47 -8.97 -5.28
CA LEU A 40 -28.11 -9.45 -4.99
C LEU A 40 -27.70 -9.14 -3.56
N SER A 41 -26.85 -10.01 -3.01
CA SER A 41 -26.21 -9.76 -1.71
C SER A 41 -25.25 -8.57 -1.80
N CYS A 42 -25.63 -7.43 -1.22
CA CYS A 42 -24.72 -6.30 -1.07
C CYS A 42 -23.58 -6.71 -0.14
N LYS A 43 -22.34 -6.69 -0.63
CA LYS A 43 -21.14 -7.01 0.15
C LYS A 43 -20.08 -5.93 -0.09
N ARG A 44 -19.28 -5.66 0.94
CA ARG A 44 -18.19 -4.67 0.95
C ARG A 44 -16.94 -5.29 1.57
N GLU A 45 -16.69 -6.55 1.24
CA GLU A 45 -15.64 -7.35 1.87
C GLU A 45 -14.28 -7.15 1.17
N HIS A 46 -14.26 -6.59 -0.04
CA HIS A 46 -13.03 -6.38 -0.77
C HIS A 46 -12.16 -5.27 -0.14
N VAL A 47 -11.32 -5.65 0.81
CA VAL A 47 -10.18 -4.86 1.25
C VAL A 47 -9.09 -4.94 0.17
N PRO A 48 -8.74 -3.84 -0.53
CA PRO A 48 -7.61 -3.87 -1.44
C PRO A 48 -6.35 -4.25 -0.66
N LYS A 49 -5.80 -5.43 -0.95
CA LYS A 49 -4.50 -5.82 -0.40
C LYS A 49 -3.51 -4.75 -0.86
N ARG A 50 -2.77 -4.15 0.09
CA ARG A 50 -1.69 -3.21 -0.26
C ARG A 50 -0.80 -3.95 -1.23
N ARG A 51 -0.63 -3.41 -2.44
CA ARG A 51 0.36 -3.94 -3.38
C ARG A 51 1.68 -3.96 -2.59
N GLY A 52 2.37 -5.09 -2.60
CA GLY A 52 3.66 -5.21 -1.95
C GLY A 52 4.60 -4.09 -2.44
N PRO A 53 5.71 -3.84 -1.73
CA PRO A 53 6.69 -2.86 -2.16
C PRO A 53 6.95 -3.01 -3.66
N LYS A 54 6.77 -1.94 -4.45
CA LYS A 54 7.11 -1.95 -5.87
C LYS A 54 8.53 -2.50 -5.98
N ARG A 55 8.74 -3.56 -6.79
CA ARG A 55 10.09 -4.10 -7.01
C ARG A 55 11.01 -2.92 -7.37
N GLY A 56 12.02 -2.67 -6.56
CA GLY A 56 13.05 -1.65 -6.82
C GLY A 56 13.03 -0.38 -5.94
N THR A 57 12.00 -0.06 -5.16
CA THR A 57 11.93 1.28 -4.52
C THR A 57 12.76 1.43 -3.23
N GLY A 58 13.39 0.36 -2.71
CA GLY A 58 14.06 0.39 -1.41
C GLY A 58 15.52 -0.05 -1.38
N ARG A 59 16.02 -0.75 -2.40
CA ARG A 59 17.36 -1.34 -2.35
C ARG A 59 18.45 -0.28 -2.46
N VAL A 60 18.37 0.56 -3.50
CA VAL A 60 19.36 1.61 -3.77
C VAL A 60 19.40 2.66 -2.66
N ILE A 61 18.23 3.07 -2.13
CA ILE A 61 18.15 4.04 -1.03
C ILE A 61 18.77 3.49 0.26
N ASN A 62 18.58 2.20 0.53
CA ASN A 62 19.19 1.53 1.68
C ASN A 62 20.72 1.42 1.52
N GLU A 63 21.18 1.17 0.30
CA GLU A 63 22.60 1.08 -0.04
C GLU A 63 23.30 2.43 0.08
N LEU A 64 22.70 3.52 -0.41
CA LEU A 64 23.20 4.89 -0.29
C LEU A 64 23.34 5.31 1.18
N ARG A 65 22.30 5.11 2.01
CA ARG A 65 22.36 5.42 3.46
C ARG A 65 23.43 4.63 4.22
N ALA A 66 23.75 3.42 3.78
CA ALA A 66 24.81 2.60 4.38
C ALA A 66 26.22 3.09 3.98
N GLN A 67 26.36 3.80 2.85
CA GLN A 67 27.63 4.36 2.37
C GLN A 67 27.95 5.70 3.05
N ASP A 68 26.94 6.51 3.36
CA ASP A 68 27.12 7.86 3.93
C ASP A 68 27.48 7.88 5.43
N GLY A 69 27.56 6.72 6.11
CA GLY A 69 28.30 6.57 7.37
C GLY A 69 27.96 7.50 8.54
N ASP A 70 26.79 8.16 8.57
CA ASP A 70 26.34 8.95 9.71
C ASP A 70 25.71 8.03 10.78
N PRO A 71 26.35 7.84 11.95
CA PRO A 71 25.75 7.06 13.02
C PRO A 71 24.78 7.97 13.80
N LEU A 72 23.48 7.79 13.55
CA LEU A 72 22.45 8.30 14.46
C LEU A 72 22.67 7.75 15.89
N PRO A 73 22.61 8.60 16.93
CA PRO A 73 22.69 8.14 18.30
C PRO A 73 21.34 7.57 18.73
N GLY A 74 21.29 6.26 18.97
CA GLY A 74 20.22 5.63 19.74
C GLY A 74 19.39 4.61 18.98
N GLY A 75 19.76 3.34 19.09
CA GLY A 75 18.83 2.25 18.79
C GLY A 75 19.48 0.91 18.48
N LYS A 76 19.92 0.20 19.53
CA LYS A 76 20.10 -1.27 19.60
C LYS A 76 20.78 -1.95 18.39
N VAL A 77 22.09 -2.16 18.51
CA VAL A 77 22.87 -3.11 17.70
C VAL A 77 22.40 -4.56 17.94
N PRO A 78 22.03 -5.34 16.91
CA PRO A 78 21.98 -6.80 16.99
C PRO A 78 23.41 -7.37 16.92
N PRO A 79 23.65 -8.59 17.45
CA PRO A 79 24.99 -9.12 17.57
C PRO A 79 25.62 -9.43 16.20
N GLN A 80 26.91 -9.13 16.16
CA GLN A 80 27.86 -9.37 15.10
C GLN A 80 27.82 -10.84 14.65
N SER A 81 27.40 -11.11 13.42
CA SER A 81 27.78 -12.31 12.70
C SER A 81 28.97 -11.95 11.80
N SER A 82 30.15 -12.27 12.33
CA SER A 82 31.43 -12.34 11.64
C SER A 82 31.30 -13.09 10.31
N GLY A 83 31.77 -12.45 9.24
CA GLY A 83 31.73 -13.00 7.89
C GLY A 83 32.58 -12.17 6.95
N SER A 84 33.88 -12.10 7.24
CA SER A 84 34.90 -11.55 6.35
C SER A 84 34.98 -12.37 5.06
N THR A 85 34.66 -11.77 3.91
CA THR A 85 35.25 -12.19 2.63
C THR A 85 35.55 -10.96 1.80
N SER A 86 36.80 -10.52 1.87
CA SER A 86 37.39 -9.54 0.96
C SER A 86 37.38 -10.09 -0.46
N GLY A 87 36.55 -9.51 -1.34
CA GLY A 87 36.58 -9.76 -2.77
C GLY A 87 37.50 -8.76 -3.46
N SER A 88 38.72 -9.20 -3.74
CA SER A 88 39.80 -8.46 -4.39
C SER A 88 39.41 -7.98 -5.79
N HIS A 89 39.51 -6.68 -6.03
CA HIS A 89 39.40 -6.07 -7.37
C HIS A 89 40.76 -6.22 -8.08
N THR A 90 40.82 -7.00 -9.16
CA THR A 90 41.98 -7.00 -10.06
C THR A 90 41.72 -6.03 -11.19
N SER A 91 42.48 -4.93 -11.19
CA SER A 91 42.55 -3.94 -12.26
C SER A 91 43.36 -4.51 -13.44
N GLY A 92 42.81 -4.47 -14.66
CA GLY A 92 43.55 -4.76 -15.89
C GLY A 92 43.19 -3.74 -16.97
N PRO A 93 44.16 -3.00 -17.55
CA PRO A 93 43.90 -2.03 -18.61
C PRO A 93 43.74 -2.70 -20.00
N PRO A 94 42.99 -2.09 -20.94
CA PRO A 94 42.81 -2.63 -22.29
C PRO A 94 44.04 -2.36 -23.19
N SER A 95 44.28 -3.27 -24.14
CA SER A 95 45.12 -3.05 -25.34
C SER A 95 44.27 -2.57 -26.51
#